data_AF-A0A956Z4X9-F1
#
_entry.id   AF-A0A956Z4X9-F1
#
_cell.length_a   1.000
_cell.length_b   1.000
_cell.length_c   1.000
_cell.angle_alpha   90.00
_cell.angle_beta   90.00
_cell.angle_gamma   90.00
#
_symmetry.space_group_name_H-M   'P 1'
#
loop_
_entity.id
_entity.type
_entity.pdbx_description
1 polymer ?
#
loop_
_entity_poly.entity_id
_entity_poly.type
_entity_poly.pdbx_seq_one_letter_code
_entity_poly.pdbx_strand_id
1 'polypeptide(L)'
;IFFISTQAETGRAPFDLLEAESELVAGFNIEYSGMKFGLFMAGEFVHVFTNALLMAALFFGGWVGPGVDQIPALGFVYVTLKASIFYLFSLLLRSTLPRVRIDQLMSFNWKFLVPVSSVNVIVVAFLLQVVRALGLAPATDLANDFIANLPQASVLLLGSLVIVAFVLQQLRNFGRQERASAQTVTVRKEDDVDMLPAQAAH
;
A
#
# COMPACT_ATOMS: atom_id res chain seq x y z
N ILE A 1 -2.03 1.95 2.70
CA ILE A 1 -3.14 1.66 1.74
C ILE A 1 -2.77 2.22 0.37
N PHE A 2 -2.78 3.55 0.20
CA PHE A 2 -2.50 4.22 -1.08
C PHE A 2 -1.27 3.67 -1.82
N PHE A 3 -0.11 3.60 -1.16
CA PHE A 3 1.10 3.06 -1.79
C PHE A 3 0.95 1.64 -2.33
N ILE A 4 0.33 0.74 -1.56
CA ILE A 4 0.16 -0.65 -1.97
C ILE A 4 -0.82 -0.74 -3.14
N SER A 5 -1.87 0.08 -3.13
CA SER A 5 -2.81 0.20 -4.23
C SER A 5 -2.15 0.73 -5.52
N THR A 6 -1.27 1.73 -5.44
CA THR A 6 -0.57 2.24 -6.63
C THR A 6 0.45 1.24 -7.19
N GLN A 7 1.09 0.44 -6.34
CA GLN A 7 1.91 -0.69 -6.81
C GLN A 7 1.05 -1.75 -7.52
N ALA A 8 -0.14 -2.05 -7.01
CA ALA A 8 -1.07 -2.99 -7.66
C ALA A 8 -1.62 -2.44 -8.99
N GLU A 9 -1.92 -1.15 -9.05
CA GLU A 9 -2.44 -0.47 -10.26
C GLU A 9 -1.41 -0.39 -11.38
N THR A 10 -0.13 -0.15 -11.05
CA THR A 10 0.95 -0.16 -12.06
C THR A 10 1.20 -1.54 -12.64
N GLY A 11 0.64 -2.60 -12.04
CA GLY A 11 0.75 -3.96 -12.56
C GLY A 11 2.19 -4.44 -12.65
N ARG A 12 3.09 -3.92 -11.80
CA ARG A 12 4.50 -4.33 -11.76
C ARG A 12 4.76 -5.26 -10.59
N ALA A 13 5.79 -6.11 -10.72
CA ALA A 13 6.21 -7.00 -9.65
C ALA A 13 6.35 -6.22 -8.32
N PRO A 14 5.71 -6.69 -7.23
CA PRO A 14 5.17 -8.05 -7.01
C PRO A 14 3.75 -8.33 -7.52
N PHE A 15 3.02 -7.35 -8.06
CA PHE A 15 1.62 -7.46 -8.52
C PHE A 15 1.49 -7.55 -10.04
N ASP A 16 2.43 -8.23 -10.66
CA ASP A 16 2.54 -8.34 -12.11
C ASP A 16 1.59 -9.41 -12.67
N LEU A 17 0.33 -9.04 -12.90
CA LEU A 17 -0.74 -9.97 -13.27
C LEU A 17 -0.97 -10.06 -14.78
N LEU A 18 -0.77 -8.95 -15.50
CA LEU A 18 -1.00 -8.87 -16.95
C LEU A 18 0.12 -9.55 -17.75
N GLU A 19 1.35 -9.56 -17.24
CA GLU A 19 2.48 -10.26 -17.87
C GLU A 19 2.50 -11.76 -17.51
N ALA A 20 1.81 -12.17 -16.43
CA ALA A 20 1.85 -13.51 -15.87
C ALA A 20 0.95 -14.54 -16.57
N GLU A 21 -0.20 -14.18 -17.15
CA GLU A 21 -0.91 -15.09 -18.08
C GLU A 21 -0.10 -15.36 -19.36
N SER A 22 0.95 -14.58 -19.55
CA SER A 22 1.79 -14.56 -20.73
C SER A 22 3.18 -15.14 -20.47
N GLU A 23 3.40 -15.81 -19.34
CA GLU A 23 4.62 -16.60 -19.13
C GLU A 23 4.75 -17.81 -20.10
N LEU A 24 3.79 -17.97 -21.02
CA LEU A 24 3.88 -18.79 -22.22
C LEU A 24 4.34 -18.04 -23.50
N VAL A 25 4.14 -16.71 -23.62
CA VAL A 25 4.65 -15.82 -24.68
C VAL A 25 4.51 -14.37 -24.17
N ALA A 26 5.59 -13.56 -24.12
CA ALA A 26 5.71 -12.25 -23.43
C ALA A 26 4.61 -11.16 -23.68
N GLY A 27 3.38 -11.45 -23.28
CA GLY A 27 2.22 -10.57 -23.16
C GLY A 27 1.80 -9.88 -24.44
N PHE A 28 1.14 -8.74 -24.24
CA PHE A 28 0.86 -7.79 -25.33
C PHE A 28 2.17 -7.21 -25.91
N ASN A 29 3.28 -7.27 -25.17
CA ASN A 29 4.56 -6.69 -25.58
C ASN A 29 5.15 -7.37 -26.84
N ILE A 30 4.82 -8.63 -27.12
CA ILE A 30 5.25 -9.32 -28.35
C ILE A 30 4.47 -8.92 -29.61
N GLU A 31 3.31 -8.29 -29.46
CA GLU A 31 2.49 -7.84 -30.60
C GLU A 31 2.96 -6.49 -31.17
N TYR A 32 3.83 -5.78 -30.44
CA TYR A 32 4.28 -4.44 -30.79
C TYR A 32 5.74 -4.43 -31.28
N SER A 33 5.96 -3.87 -32.46
CA SER A 33 7.30 -3.62 -33.01
C SER A 33 7.99 -2.41 -32.36
N GLY A 34 9.32 -2.39 -32.40
CA GLY A 34 10.24 -1.60 -31.56
C GLY A 34 9.81 -0.19 -31.14
N MET A 35 9.32 0.66 -32.05
CA MET A 35 8.91 2.03 -31.68
C MET A 35 7.63 2.06 -30.83
N LYS A 36 6.64 1.20 -31.14
CA LYS A 36 5.41 1.09 -30.34
C LYS A 36 5.71 0.46 -28.99
N PHE A 37 6.54 -0.59 -28.96
CA PHE A 37 7.03 -1.19 -27.71
C PHE A 37 7.73 -0.14 -26.83
N GLY A 38 8.60 0.68 -27.41
CA GLY A 38 9.28 1.76 -26.67
C GLY A 38 8.32 2.77 -26.05
N LEU A 39 7.23 3.12 -26.73
CA LEU A 39 6.21 4.02 -26.20
C LEU A 39 5.40 3.38 -25.06
N PHE A 40 5.07 2.09 -25.14
CA PHE A 40 4.42 1.36 -24.05
C PHE A 40 5.31 1.31 -22.80
N MET A 41 6.59 0.95 -22.97
CA MET A 41 7.56 0.93 -21.86
C MET A 41 7.74 2.32 -21.24
N ALA A 42 7.87 3.37 -22.07
CA ALA A 42 7.94 4.75 -21.58
C ALA A 42 6.68 5.15 -20.81
N GLY A 43 5.50 4.76 -21.29
CA GLY A 43 4.22 4.98 -20.63
C GLY A 43 4.15 4.33 -19.24
N GLU A 44 4.62 3.09 -19.10
CA GLU A 44 4.72 2.43 -17.79
C GLU A 44 5.64 3.18 -16.82
N PHE A 45 6.81 3.63 -17.29
CA PHE A 45 7.74 4.38 -16.44
C PHE A 45 7.15 5.72 -16.00
N VAL A 46 6.47 6.42 -16.91
CA VAL A 46 5.73 7.65 -16.58
C VAL A 46 4.61 7.35 -15.59
N HIS A 47 3.88 6.25 -15.73
CA HIS A 47 2.81 5.87 -14.81
C HIS A 47 3.34 5.63 -13.38
N VAL A 48 4.44 4.89 -13.23
CA VAL A 48 5.09 4.69 -11.91
C VAL A 48 5.57 6.03 -11.33
N PHE A 49 6.16 6.89 -12.15
CA PHE A 49 6.62 8.21 -11.71
C PHE A 49 5.46 9.13 -11.29
N THR A 50 4.34 9.13 -12.03
CA THR A 50 3.12 9.88 -11.67
C THR A 50 2.56 9.40 -10.34
N ASN A 51 2.54 8.09 -10.09
CA ASN A 51 2.10 7.56 -8.79
C ASN A 51 3.05 7.96 -7.64
N ALA A 52 4.34 8.04 -7.91
CA ALA A 52 5.32 8.57 -6.96
C ALA A 52 5.15 10.07 -6.70
N LEU A 53 4.80 10.85 -7.73
CA LEU A 53 4.42 12.27 -7.59
C LEU A 53 3.17 12.44 -6.74
N LEU A 54 2.12 11.64 -6.98
CA LEU A 54 0.90 11.67 -6.17
C LEU A 54 1.19 11.31 -4.70
N MET A 55 2.06 10.33 -4.47
CA MET A 55 2.52 10.00 -3.11
C MET A 55 3.20 11.20 -2.43
N ALA A 56 4.14 11.83 -3.13
CA ALA A 56 4.87 12.98 -2.61
C ALA A 56 3.93 14.16 -2.32
N ALA A 57 2.99 14.43 -3.23
CA ALA A 57 2.02 15.50 -3.13
C ALA A 57 1.03 15.31 -1.97
N LEU A 58 0.43 14.14 -1.87
CA LEU A 58 -0.67 13.88 -0.92
C LEU A 58 -0.19 13.59 0.51
N PHE A 59 0.94 12.89 0.66
CA PHE A 59 1.36 12.37 1.97
C PHE A 59 2.63 13.02 2.53
N PHE A 60 3.48 13.61 1.68
CA PHE A 60 4.78 14.19 2.09
C PHE A 60 4.84 15.71 1.96
N GLY A 61 3.68 16.37 2.01
CA GLY A 61 3.56 17.84 1.97
C GLY A 61 3.90 18.45 0.61
N GLY A 62 3.99 17.65 -0.45
CA GLY A 62 4.22 18.09 -1.83
C GLY A 62 5.41 19.02 -1.99
N TRP A 63 5.12 20.22 -2.47
CA TRP A 63 6.04 21.31 -2.77
C TRP A 63 6.54 22.09 -1.54
N VAL A 64 5.97 21.85 -0.35
CA VAL A 64 6.37 22.57 0.86
C VAL A 64 7.75 22.08 1.33
N GLY A 65 8.65 23.03 1.56
CA GLY A 65 10.01 22.82 2.02
C GLY A 65 10.67 24.13 2.49
N PRO A 66 11.80 24.06 3.20
CA PRO A 66 12.50 25.24 3.67
C PRO A 66 12.99 26.09 2.48
N GLY A 67 12.76 27.40 2.55
CA GLY A 67 13.22 28.37 1.53
C GLY A 67 12.34 28.50 0.28
N VAL A 68 11.21 27.80 0.21
CA VAL A 68 10.27 27.90 -0.94
C VAL A 68 9.65 29.30 -1.06
N ASP A 69 9.43 29.99 0.07
CA ASP A 69 8.87 31.34 0.08
C ASP A 69 9.78 32.38 -0.59
N GLN A 70 11.09 32.14 -0.59
CA GLN A 70 12.05 33.03 -1.26
C GLN A 70 12.28 32.64 -2.72
N ILE A 71 12.27 31.33 -3.02
CA ILE A 71 12.53 30.81 -4.37
C ILE A 71 11.48 29.73 -4.69
N PRO A 72 10.39 30.09 -5.40
CA PRO A 72 9.32 29.14 -5.75
C PRO A 72 9.80 27.92 -6.55
N ALA A 73 10.89 28.06 -7.32
CA ALA A 73 11.49 26.96 -8.08
C ALA A 73 12.00 25.81 -7.19
N LEU A 74 12.36 26.08 -5.93
CA LEU A 74 12.75 25.03 -4.97
C LEU A 74 11.60 24.06 -4.69
N GLY A 75 10.34 24.53 -4.74
CA GLY A 75 9.17 23.67 -4.53
C GLY A 75 9.10 22.52 -5.54
N PHE A 76 9.43 22.79 -6.81
CA PHE A 76 9.51 21.76 -7.86
C PHE A 76 10.64 20.76 -7.61
N VAL A 77 11.80 21.24 -7.14
CA VAL A 77 12.94 20.38 -6.80
C VAL A 77 12.57 19.45 -5.64
N TYR A 78 11.92 19.97 -4.60
CA TYR A 78 11.52 19.17 -3.43
C TYR A 78 10.50 18.09 -3.78
N VAL A 79 9.45 18.42 -4.53
CA VAL A 79 8.44 17.42 -4.92
C VAL A 79 9.05 16.35 -5.83
N THR A 80 9.93 16.74 -6.76
CA THR A 80 10.62 15.81 -7.66
C THR A 80 11.58 14.91 -6.90
N LEU A 81 12.30 15.43 -5.91
CA LEU A 81 13.20 14.65 -5.07
C LEU A 81 12.42 13.63 -4.22
N LYS A 82 11.34 14.07 -3.56
CA LYS A 82 10.44 13.19 -2.79
C LYS A 82 9.86 12.09 -3.69
N ALA A 83 9.37 12.45 -4.88
CA ALA A 83 8.85 11.49 -5.85
C ALA A 83 9.94 10.52 -6.32
N SER A 84 11.16 10.99 -6.58
CA SER A 84 12.29 10.13 -6.96
C SER A 84 12.60 9.09 -5.89
N ILE A 85 12.49 9.44 -4.60
CA ILE A 85 12.66 8.48 -3.49
C ILE A 85 11.58 7.39 -3.54
N PHE A 86 10.30 7.74 -3.74
CA PHE A 86 9.23 6.74 -3.87
C PHE A 86 9.34 5.89 -5.12
N TYR A 87 9.81 6.48 -6.22
CA TYR A 87 10.11 5.77 -7.44
C TYR A 87 11.21 4.72 -7.17
N LEU A 88 12.34 5.12 -6.58
CA LEU A 88 13.42 4.20 -6.18
C LEU A 88 12.92 3.13 -5.22
N PHE A 89 12.07 3.48 -4.26
CA PHE A 89 11.48 2.52 -3.33
C PHE A 89 10.62 1.49 -4.07
N SER A 90 9.84 1.90 -5.07
CA SER A 90 9.06 0.99 -5.91
C SER A 90 9.97 0.03 -6.70
N LEU A 91 11.11 0.51 -7.20
CA LEU A 91 12.14 -0.33 -7.85
C LEU A 91 12.78 -1.34 -6.89
N LEU A 92 13.00 -0.95 -5.63
CA LEU A 92 13.52 -1.86 -4.61
C LEU A 92 12.53 -2.97 -4.27
N LEU A 93 11.24 -2.66 -4.20
CA LEU A 93 10.18 -3.65 -3.94
C LEU A 93 10.08 -4.68 -5.06
N ARG A 94 10.21 -4.23 -6.32
CA ARG A 94 10.32 -5.12 -7.49
C ARG A 94 11.46 -6.13 -7.35
N SER A 95 12.57 -5.73 -6.73
CA SER A 95 13.77 -6.56 -6.61
C SER A 95 13.77 -7.48 -5.38
N THR A 96 12.96 -7.17 -4.36
CA THR A 96 13.00 -7.83 -3.05
C THR A 96 11.83 -8.76 -2.77
N LEU A 97 10.66 -8.51 -3.35
CA LEU A 97 9.45 -9.27 -3.06
C LEU A 97 9.20 -10.39 -4.09
N PRO A 98 8.82 -11.60 -3.65
CA PRO A 98 8.33 -12.63 -4.55
C PRO A 98 6.99 -12.21 -5.15
N ARG A 99 6.69 -12.72 -6.35
CA ARG A 99 5.43 -12.43 -7.06
C ARG A 99 4.22 -12.98 -6.29
N VAL A 100 3.10 -12.25 -6.33
CA VAL A 100 1.85 -12.61 -5.66
C VAL A 100 0.84 -13.15 -6.68
N ARG A 101 0.13 -14.23 -6.34
CA ARG A 101 -0.93 -14.81 -7.20
C ARG A 101 -2.18 -13.91 -7.23
N ILE A 102 -2.88 -13.87 -8.37
CA ILE A 102 -4.12 -13.09 -8.56
C ILE A 102 -5.18 -13.37 -7.49
N ASP A 103 -5.39 -14.63 -7.11
CA ASP A 103 -6.37 -15.00 -6.08
C ASP A 103 -6.03 -14.41 -4.71
N GLN A 104 -4.74 -14.43 -4.37
CA GLN A 104 -4.23 -13.85 -3.12
C GLN A 104 -4.38 -12.33 -3.15
N LEU A 105 -4.06 -11.68 -4.28
CA LEU A 105 -4.25 -10.24 -4.44
C LEU A 105 -5.72 -9.84 -4.31
N MET A 106 -6.63 -10.55 -4.97
CA MET A 106 -8.07 -10.24 -4.92
C MET A 106 -8.63 -10.45 -3.53
N SER A 107 -8.25 -11.55 -2.85
CA SER A 107 -8.66 -11.77 -1.47
C SER A 107 -8.11 -10.69 -0.52
N PHE A 108 -6.87 -10.25 -0.70
CA PHE A 108 -6.26 -9.17 0.07
C PHE A 108 -6.95 -7.82 -0.21
N ASN A 109 -7.29 -7.52 -1.47
CA ASN A 109 -7.96 -6.28 -1.82
C ASN A 109 -9.36 -6.22 -1.19
N TRP A 110 -10.18 -7.23 -1.44
CA TRP A 110 -11.60 -7.22 -1.03
C TRP A 110 -11.81 -7.51 0.45
N LYS A 111 -11.04 -8.43 1.06
CA LYS A 111 -11.23 -8.80 2.48
C LYS A 111 -10.44 -7.89 3.42
N PHE A 112 -9.42 -7.20 2.94
CA PHE A 112 -8.54 -6.40 3.80
C PHE A 112 -8.44 -4.92 3.38
N LEU A 113 -7.96 -4.59 2.17
CA LEU A 113 -7.74 -3.19 1.79
C LEU A 113 -9.02 -2.36 1.76
N VAL A 114 -10.10 -2.90 1.18
CA VAL A 114 -11.38 -2.17 1.07
C VAL A 114 -11.98 -1.89 2.45
N PRO A 115 -12.23 -2.89 3.33
CA PRO A 115 -12.78 -2.61 4.66
C PRO A 115 -11.91 -1.67 5.49
N VAL A 116 -10.58 -1.86 5.46
CA VAL A 116 -9.66 -1.01 6.22
C VAL A 116 -9.69 0.43 5.71
N SER A 117 -9.75 0.65 4.39
CA SER A 117 -9.84 2.00 3.82
C SER A 117 -11.15 2.70 4.17
N SER A 118 -12.28 1.99 4.13
CA SER A 118 -13.58 2.52 4.53
C SER A 118 -13.62 2.93 6.00
N VAL A 119 -13.13 2.06 6.90
CA VAL A 119 -13.03 2.37 8.33
C VAL A 119 -12.10 3.55 8.57
N ASN A 120 -10.96 3.60 7.88
CA ASN A 120 -10.01 4.70 8.01
C ASN A 120 -10.65 6.07 7.70
N VAL A 121 -11.42 6.16 6.61
CA VAL A 121 -12.11 7.42 6.25
C VAL A 121 -13.09 7.85 7.33
N ILE A 122 -13.91 6.92 7.84
CA ILE A 122 -14.90 7.21 8.89
C ILE A 122 -14.21 7.67 10.18
N VAL A 123 -13.16 6.97 10.61
CA VAL A 123 -12.45 7.30 11.85
C VAL A 123 -11.73 8.65 11.73
N VAL A 124 -11.06 8.93 10.61
CA VAL A 124 -10.39 10.23 10.40
C VAL A 124 -11.42 11.36 10.37
N ALA A 125 -12.57 11.16 9.73
CA ALA A 125 -13.66 12.15 9.73
C ALA A 125 -14.20 12.42 11.15
N PHE A 126 -14.39 11.36 11.94
CA PHE A 126 -14.81 11.49 13.34
C PHE A 126 -13.77 12.20 14.21
N LEU A 127 -12.49 11.81 14.10
CA LEU A 127 -11.39 12.45 14.83
C LEU A 127 -11.27 13.94 14.50
N LEU A 128 -11.43 14.31 13.22
CA LEU A 128 -11.43 15.71 12.81
C LEU A 128 -12.57 16.49 13.48
N GLN A 129 -13.76 15.90 13.59
CA GLN A 129 -14.89 16.52 14.27
C GLN A 129 -14.61 16.69 15.78
N VAL A 130 -13.98 15.71 16.42
CA VAL A 130 -13.57 15.80 17.83
C VAL A 130 -12.53 16.90 18.05
N VAL A 131 -11.51 16.99 17.19
CA VAL A 131 -10.49 18.05 17.25
C VAL A 131 -11.12 19.44 17.14
N ARG A 132 -12.07 19.61 16.22
CA ARG A 132 -12.82 20.85 16.05
C ARG A 132 -13.68 21.17 17.27
N ALA A 133 -14.37 20.18 17.83
CA ALA A 133 -15.19 20.36 19.04
C ALA A 133 -14.35 20.75 20.27
N LEU A 134 -13.11 20.26 20.37
CA LEU A 134 -12.17 20.60 21.44
C LEU A 134 -11.45 21.95 21.23
N GLY A 135 -11.70 22.65 20.12
CA GLY A 135 -11.07 23.94 19.82
C GLY A 135 -9.56 23.84 19.52
N LEU A 136 -9.06 22.64 19.18
CA LEU A 136 -7.65 22.39 18.88
C LEU A 136 -7.29 22.64 17.41
N ALA A 137 -8.26 23.05 16.59
CA ALA A 137 -8.04 23.41 15.20
C ALA A 137 -7.41 24.82 15.10
N PRO A 138 -6.38 25.02 14.28
CA PRO A 138 -5.76 26.33 14.10
C PRO A 138 -6.74 27.30 13.42
N ALA A 139 -6.63 28.58 13.77
CA ALA A 139 -7.32 29.64 13.06
C ALA A 139 -6.93 29.64 11.57
N THR A 140 -7.87 29.99 10.69
CA THR A 140 -7.69 29.99 9.22
C THR A 140 -6.49 30.80 8.76
N ASP A 141 -6.12 31.82 9.53
CA ASP A 141 -5.06 32.77 9.21
C ASP A 141 -3.66 32.20 9.49
N LEU A 142 -3.57 31.14 10.30
CA LEU A 142 -2.34 30.42 10.67
C LEU A 142 -2.31 29.01 10.07
N ALA A 143 -3.10 28.75 9.03
CA ALA A 143 -3.24 27.42 8.45
C ALA A 143 -1.92 26.82 7.93
N ASN A 144 -0.96 27.67 7.52
CA ASN A 144 0.36 27.23 7.05
C ASN A 144 1.41 27.18 8.17
N ASP A 145 1.09 27.67 9.36
CA ASP A 145 2.04 27.72 10.46
C ASP A 145 2.16 26.36 11.13
N PHE A 146 3.37 25.80 11.09
CA PHE A 146 3.65 24.47 11.64
C PHE A 146 3.28 24.37 13.12
N ILE A 147 3.59 25.40 13.91
CA ILE A 147 3.36 25.42 15.36
C ILE A 147 1.86 25.44 15.69
N ALA A 148 1.06 26.22 14.94
CA ALA A 148 -0.37 26.29 15.14
C ALA A 148 -1.07 24.97 14.81
N ASN A 149 -0.53 24.20 13.86
CA ASN A 149 -1.04 22.89 13.47
C ASN A 149 -0.64 21.74 14.40
N LEU A 150 0.35 21.92 15.29
CA LEU A 150 0.89 20.83 16.13
C LEU A 150 -0.18 20.13 17.00
N PRO A 151 -1.11 20.82 17.69
CA PRO A 151 -2.11 20.15 18.52
C PRO A 151 -3.06 19.26 17.71
N GLN A 152 -3.61 19.79 16.61
CA GLN A 152 -4.43 19.03 15.68
C GLN A 152 -3.66 17.86 15.07
N ALA A 153 -2.43 18.10 14.58
CA ALA A 153 -1.59 17.07 13.98
C ALA A 153 -1.28 15.94 14.96
N SER A 154 -1.03 16.27 16.23
CA SER A 154 -0.75 15.28 17.28
C SER A 154 -1.95 14.36 17.53
N VAL A 155 -3.16 14.91 17.65
CA VAL A 155 -4.38 14.11 17.86
C VAL A 155 -4.68 13.23 16.65
N LEU A 156 -4.56 13.76 15.44
CA LEU A 156 -4.77 12.99 14.22
C LEU A 156 -3.71 11.90 14.02
N LEU A 157 -2.45 12.19 14.36
CA LEU A 157 -1.36 11.23 14.31
C LEU A 157 -1.57 10.11 15.32
N LEU A 158 -1.90 10.43 16.57
CA LEU A 158 -2.20 9.42 17.59
C LEU A 158 -3.39 8.55 17.20
N GLY A 159 -4.47 9.15 16.69
CA GLY A 159 -5.62 8.41 16.18
C GLY A 159 -5.23 7.49 15.02
N SER A 160 -4.40 7.96 14.10
CA SER A 160 -3.88 7.16 12.99
C SER A 160 -2.99 6.00 13.47
N LEU A 161 -2.16 6.20 14.50
CA LEU A 161 -1.35 5.15 15.10
C LEU A 161 -2.19 4.06 15.77
N VAL A 162 -3.29 4.44 16.44
CA VAL A 162 -4.24 3.47 17.02
C VAL A 162 -4.89 2.63 15.92
N ILE A 163 -5.30 3.24 14.81
CA ILE A 163 -5.84 2.51 13.65
C ILE A 163 -4.78 1.54 13.11
N VAL A 164 -3.54 1.99 12.92
CA VAL A 164 -2.45 1.14 12.44
C VAL A 164 -2.20 -0.03 13.40
N ALA A 165 -2.19 0.22 14.72
CA ALA A 165 -2.02 -0.83 15.72
C ALA A 165 -3.17 -1.85 15.67
N PHE A 166 -4.41 -1.37 15.53
CA PHE A 166 -5.59 -2.23 15.38
C PHE A 166 -5.52 -3.07 14.10
N VAL A 167 -5.14 -2.47 12.98
CA VAL A 167 -4.97 -3.16 11.70
C VAL A 167 -3.86 -4.21 11.78
N LEU A 168 -2.72 -3.89 12.40
CA LEU A 168 -1.64 -4.84 12.64
C LEU A 168 -2.06 -5.98 13.55
N GLN A 169 -2.88 -5.70 14.57
CA GLN A 169 -3.45 -6.73 15.44
C GLN A 169 -4.38 -7.67 14.66
N GLN A 170 -5.24 -7.12 13.80
CA GLN A 170 -6.09 -7.93 12.92
C GLN A 170 -5.26 -8.80 11.97
N LEU A 171 -4.23 -8.26 11.33
CA LEU A 171 -3.31 -9.03 10.49
C LEU A 171 -2.61 -10.16 11.26
N ARG A 172 -2.14 -9.90 12.48
CA ARG A 172 -1.53 -10.93 13.34
C ARG A 172 -2.53 -12.01 13.71
N ASN A 173 -3.79 -11.66 13.95
CA ASN A 173 -4.85 -12.62 14.25
C ASN A 173 -5.18 -13.50 13.04
N PHE A 174 -5.26 -12.93 11.83
CA PHE A 174 -5.41 -13.69 10.60
C PHE A 174 -4.25 -14.68 10.40
N GLY A 175 -3.01 -14.23 10.53
CA GLY A 175 -1.85 -15.11 10.41
C GLY A 175 -1.79 -16.21 11.48
N ARG A 176 -2.37 -15.98 12.67
CA ARG A 176 -2.51 -17.01 13.72
C ARG A 176 -3.55 -18.07 13.34
N GLN A 177 -4.68 -17.65 12.77
CA GLN A 177 -5.76 -18.56 12.36
C GLN A 177 -5.31 -19.47 11.22
N GLU A 178 -4.54 -18.96 10.26
CA GLU A 178 -3.97 -19.76 9.17
C GLU A 178 -2.98 -20.81 9.69
N ARG A 179 -2.10 -20.42 10.63
CA ARG A 179 -1.16 -21.36 11.28
C ARG A 179 -1.89 -22.43 12.09
N ALA A 180 -2.94 -22.06 12.83
CA ALA A 180 -3.73 -23.02 13.61
C ALA A 180 -4.52 -24.00 12.71
N SER A 181 -5.05 -23.51 11.59
CA SER A 181 -5.75 -24.35 10.60
C SER A 181 -4.79 -25.31 9.90
N ALA A 182 -3.58 -24.85 9.54
CA ALA A 182 -2.55 -25.71 8.95
C ALA A 182 -2.11 -26.82 9.91
N GLN A 183 -1.95 -26.50 11.19
CA GLN A 183 -1.57 -27.47 12.23
C GLN A 183 -2.67 -28.51 12.52
N THR A 184 -3.94 -28.10 12.45
CA THR A 184 -5.06 -29.04 12.63
C THR A 184 -5.16 -30.03 11.48
N VAL A 185 -4.87 -29.59 10.25
CA VAL A 185 -4.85 -30.47 9.06
C VAL A 185 -3.69 -31.47 9.11
N THR A 186 -2.51 -31.08 9.59
CA THR A 186 -1.38 -32.03 9.75
C THR A 186 -1.67 -33.08 10.80
N VAL A 187 -2.21 -32.69 11.96
CA VAL A 187 -2.56 -33.63 13.05
C VAL A 187 -3.63 -34.61 12.59
N ARG A 188 -4.70 -34.13 11.92
CA ARG A 188 -5.73 -35.03 11.36
C ARG A 188 -5.17 -36.03 10.35
N LYS A 189 -4.17 -35.62 9.56
CA LYS A 189 -3.53 -36.51 8.58
C LYS A 189 -2.64 -37.55 9.25
N GLU A 190 -2.01 -37.23 10.38
CA GLU A 190 -1.29 -38.20 11.21
C GLU A 190 -2.27 -39.20 11.86
N ASP A 191 -3.38 -38.71 12.43
CA ASP A 191 -4.43 -39.57 13.02
C ASP A 191 -5.07 -40.52 11.98
N ASP A 192 -5.34 -40.05 10.76
CA ASP A 192 -5.86 -40.90 9.67
C ASP A 192 -4.84 -41.96 9.22
N VAL A 193 -3.53 -41.67 9.27
CA VAL A 193 -2.47 -42.64 8.94
C VAL A 193 -2.33 -43.70 10.03
N ASP A 194 -2.42 -43.31 11.30
CA ASP A 194 -2.35 -44.22 12.45
C ASP A 194 -3.60 -45.09 12.61
N MET A 195 -4.72 -44.76 11.96
CA MET A 195 -5.93 -45.58 11.89
C MET A 195 -5.93 -46.64 10.76
N LEU A 196 -5.04 -46.53 9.77
CA LEU A 196 -4.92 -47.50 8.66
C LEU A 196 -4.35 -48.89 9.02
N PRO A 197 -3.47 -49.10 10.02
CA PRO A 197 -2.96 -50.43 10.34
C PRO A 197 -3.93 -51.31 11.14
N ALA A 198 -5.06 -50.79 11.64
CA ALA A 198 -6.01 -51.57 12.45
C ALA A 198 -7.09 -52.30 11.62
N GLN A 199 -7.29 -51.96 10.35
CA GLN A 199 -8.32 -52.57 9.50
C GLN A 199 -7.79 -53.60 8.49
N ALA A 200 -6.47 -53.79 8.39
CA ALA A 200 -5.84 -54.76 7.48
C ALA A 200 -5.53 -56.12 8.13
N ALA A 201 -5.93 -56.33 9.39
CA ALA A 201 -5.69 -57.56 10.15
C ALA A 201 -7.02 -58.20 10.59
N HIS A 202 -7.84 -58.63 9.63
CA HIS A 202 -8.87 -59.65 9.82
C HIS A 202 -9.22 -60.32 8.48
#